data_AF-A0A926VC14-F1
#
_entry.id   AF-A0A926VC14-F1
#
_cell.length_a   1.000
_cell.length_b   1.000
_cell.length_c   1.000
_cell.angle_alpha   90.00
_cell.angle_beta   90.00
_cell.angle_gamma   90.00
#
_symmetry.space_group_name_H-M   'P 1'
#
loop_
_entity.id
_entity.type
_entity.pdbx_description
1 polymer ?
#
loop_
_entity_poly.entity_id
_entity_poly.type
_entity_poly.pdbx_seq_one_letter_code
_entity_poly.pdbx_strand_id
1 'polypeptide(L)'
;MKPSIEAKLWNAGQSKEPYHKEIWYEIIDALLEDFQKLIKQDFEREPEINLDINSPFFGQWLKMKILEKSILSTAWSAVIGGNMVGSEKGDDMFYVSLTLFMFDVTSQKRLCLSTGESILEFVFEKHLNGHGYWRSLGWLKDGNYEWQNVAWEDFKWE
;
A
#
# COMPACT_ATOMS: atom_id res chain seq x y z
N MET A 1 13.13 -6.72 -4.42
CA MET A 1 12.36 -7.07 -5.65
C MET A 1 13.28 -7.59 -6.75
N LYS A 2 12.80 -8.36 -7.74
CA LYS A 2 13.60 -8.75 -8.93
C LYS A 2 13.74 -7.57 -9.91
N PRO A 3 14.92 -7.31 -10.51
CA PRO A 3 15.11 -6.18 -11.42
C PRO A 3 14.15 -6.13 -12.62
N SER A 4 13.74 -7.30 -13.13
CA SER A 4 12.79 -7.37 -14.25
C SER A 4 11.38 -6.92 -13.87
N ILE A 5 10.91 -7.23 -12.66
CA ILE A 5 9.61 -6.78 -12.16
C ILE A 5 9.65 -5.30 -11.81
N GLU A 6 10.76 -4.85 -11.25
CA GLU A 6 10.97 -3.46 -10.92
C GLU A 6 11.00 -2.56 -12.18
N ALA A 7 11.62 -3.03 -13.26
CA ALA A 7 11.56 -2.35 -14.55
C ALA A 7 10.12 -2.28 -15.09
N LYS A 8 9.32 -3.34 -14.92
CA LYS A 8 7.89 -3.30 -15.29
C LYS A 8 7.12 -2.26 -14.47
N LEU A 9 7.36 -2.19 -13.16
CA LEU A 9 6.78 -1.17 -12.28
C LEU A 9 7.08 0.25 -12.79
N TRP A 10 8.35 0.56 -13.08
CA TRP A 10 8.75 1.90 -13.52
C TRP A 10 8.32 2.26 -14.94
N ASN A 11 8.09 1.26 -15.78
CA ASN A 11 7.60 1.44 -17.14
C ASN A 11 6.07 1.28 -17.22
N ALA A 12 5.39 1.07 -16.09
CA ALA A 12 3.94 0.94 -16.05
C ALA A 12 3.32 2.21 -16.64
N GLY A 13 2.64 2.03 -17.77
CA GLY A 13 1.96 3.11 -18.46
C GLY A 13 2.77 3.90 -19.50
N GLN A 14 4.07 3.60 -19.66
CA GLN A 14 4.86 4.08 -20.79
C GLN A 14 4.65 3.23 -22.06
N SER A 15 4.00 2.08 -21.93
CA SER A 15 3.71 1.19 -23.04
C SER A 15 2.57 1.71 -23.91
N LYS A 16 2.64 1.42 -25.22
CA LYS A 16 1.56 1.74 -26.17
C LYS A 16 0.24 1.04 -25.86
N GLU A 17 0.30 -0.05 -25.07
CA GLU A 17 -0.85 -0.85 -24.64
C GLU A 17 -0.81 -1.05 -23.11
N PRO A 18 -1.96 -1.04 -22.41
CA PRO A 18 -2.02 -1.33 -20.98
C PRO A 18 -1.51 -2.73 -20.63
N TYR A 19 -0.94 -2.88 -19.44
CA TYR A 19 -0.53 -4.19 -18.95
C TYR A 19 -1.74 -5.09 -18.66
N HIS A 20 -1.63 -6.36 -19.00
CA HIS A 20 -2.59 -7.37 -18.60
C HIS A 20 -2.57 -7.60 -17.08
N LYS A 21 -3.68 -8.15 -16.57
CA LYS A 21 -3.90 -8.40 -15.14
C LYS A 21 -2.77 -9.21 -14.51
N GLU A 22 -2.25 -10.21 -15.21
CA GLU A 22 -1.21 -11.10 -14.72
C GLU A 22 0.09 -10.34 -14.42
N ILE A 23 0.42 -9.35 -15.24
CA ILE A 23 1.62 -8.52 -15.04
C ILE A 23 1.43 -7.63 -13.81
N TRP A 24 0.25 -7.05 -13.62
CA TRP A 24 -0.06 -6.27 -12.42
C TRP A 24 0.04 -7.11 -11.16
N TYR A 25 -0.46 -8.34 -11.18
CA TYR A 25 -0.35 -9.26 -10.04
C TYR A 25 1.11 -9.57 -9.73
N GLU A 26 1.95 -9.85 -10.74
CA GLU A 26 3.39 -10.05 -10.52
C GLU A 26 4.06 -8.84 -9.84
N ILE A 27 3.68 -7.61 -10.24
CA ILE A 27 4.22 -6.37 -9.66
C ILE A 27 3.75 -6.20 -8.21
N ILE A 28 2.45 -6.33 -7.97
CA ILE A 28 1.84 -6.16 -6.64
C ILE A 28 2.40 -7.20 -5.67
N ASP A 29 2.45 -8.47 -6.07
CA ASP A 29 2.98 -9.53 -5.22
C ASP A 29 4.44 -9.29 -4.84
N ALA A 30 5.27 -8.86 -5.81
CA ALA A 30 6.66 -8.57 -5.55
C ALA A 30 6.87 -7.35 -4.65
N LEU A 31 6.03 -6.31 -4.76
CA LEU A 31 6.04 -5.14 -3.87
C LEU A 31 5.70 -5.54 -2.44
N LEU A 32 4.63 -6.31 -2.27
CA LEU A 32 4.16 -6.76 -0.97
C LEU A 32 5.15 -7.72 -0.31
N GLU A 33 5.74 -8.65 -1.07
CA GLU A 33 6.82 -9.53 -0.56
C GLU A 33 8.07 -8.74 -0.13
N ASP A 34 8.44 -7.70 -0.88
CA ASP A 34 9.56 -6.84 -0.52
C ASP A 34 9.27 -6.07 0.77
N PHE A 35 8.04 -5.58 0.92
CA PHE A 35 7.61 -4.90 2.14
C PHE A 35 7.56 -5.83 3.36
N GLN A 36 7.06 -7.06 3.21
CA GLN A 36 7.08 -8.08 4.28
C GLN A 36 8.49 -8.31 4.83
N LYS A 37 9.50 -8.35 3.94
CA LYS A 37 10.91 -8.48 4.33
C LYS A 37 11.41 -7.27 5.11
N LEU A 38 10.98 -6.05 4.74
CA LEU A 38 11.32 -4.82 5.44
C LEU A 38 10.78 -4.83 6.88
N ILE A 39 9.48 -5.07 7.04
CA ILE A 39 8.82 -5.03 8.35
C ILE A 39 9.03 -6.31 9.17
N LYS A 40 9.61 -7.36 8.56
CA LYS A 40 9.84 -8.68 9.14
C LYS A 40 8.56 -9.32 9.70
N GLN A 41 7.46 -9.12 8.99
CA GLN A 41 6.16 -9.62 9.40
C GLN A 41 5.30 -9.98 8.20
N ASP A 42 4.63 -11.12 8.31
CA ASP A 42 3.65 -11.58 7.32
C ASP A 42 2.31 -10.89 7.53
N PHE A 43 1.58 -10.75 6.44
CA PHE A 43 0.19 -10.30 6.44
C PHE A 43 -0.65 -11.19 5.53
N GLU A 44 -1.88 -11.41 5.97
CA GLU A 44 -2.97 -11.97 5.18
C GLU A 44 -3.49 -10.87 4.24
N ARG A 45 -3.90 -11.26 3.04
CA ARG A 45 -4.37 -10.35 2.00
C ARG A 45 -5.79 -10.74 1.64
N GLU A 46 -6.61 -9.78 1.25
CA GLU A 46 -7.88 -10.11 0.62
C GLU A 46 -7.65 -10.98 -0.65
N PRO A 47 -8.49 -11.99 -0.90
CA PRO A 47 -8.36 -12.82 -2.10
C PRO A 47 -8.53 -12.03 -3.40
N GLU A 48 -9.36 -11.00 -3.36
CA GLU A 48 -9.64 -10.14 -4.50
C GLU A 48 -8.81 -8.86 -4.42
N ILE A 49 -8.18 -8.53 -5.55
CA ILE A 49 -7.40 -7.31 -5.73
C ILE A 49 -8.31 -6.36 -6.49
N ASN A 50 -8.66 -5.22 -5.88
CA ASN A 50 -9.38 -4.17 -6.59
C ASN A 50 -8.40 -3.46 -7.53
N LEU A 51 -8.34 -3.95 -8.77
CA LEU A 51 -7.46 -3.48 -9.82
C LEU A 51 -8.31 -2.99 -10.99
N ASP A 52 -8.11 -1.73 -11.37
CA ASP A 52 -8.46 -1.28 -12.72
C ASP A 52 -7.30 -1.64 -13.65
N ILE A 53 -7.56 -2.33 -14.76
CA ILE A 53 -6.50 -2.68 -15.72
C ILE A 53 -6.21 -1.54 -16.71
N ASN A 54 -7.14 -0.58 -16.84
CA ASN A 54 -7.04 0.56 -17.75
C ASN A 54 -6.44 1.80 -17.08
N SER A 55 -6.27 1.75 -15.75
CA SER A 55 -5.67 2.78 -14.91
C SER A 55 -4.68 2.08 -13.99
N PRO A 56 -3.54 2.65 -13.60
CA PRO A 56 -2.62 2.02 -12.66
C PRO A 56 -3.14 2.20 -11.23
N PHE A 57 -4.45 2.03 -11.04
CA PHE A 57 -5.10 2.10 -9.75
C PHE A 57 -5.34 0.69 -9.22
N PHE A 58 -4.74 0.44 -8.07
CA PHE A 58 -4.92 -0.74 -7.28
C PHE A 58 -5.08 -0.36 -5.81
N GLY A 59 -6.06 -0.96 -5.16
CA GLY A 59 -6.22 -0.91 -3.71
C GLY A 59 -6.41 -2.31 -3.14
N GLN A 60 -5.74 -2.60 -2.02
CA GLN A 60 -5.96 -3.83 -1.27
C GLN A 60 -5.75 -3.62 0.22
N TRP A 61 -6.62 -4.23 1.00
CA TRP A 61 -6.41 -4.35 2.44
C TRP A 61 -5.55 -5.57 2.77
N LEU A 62 -4.64 -5.36 3.71
CA LEU A 62 -3.76 -6.39 4.25
C LEU A 62 -3.90 -6.39 5.76
N LYS A 63 -3.95 -7.57 6.36
CA LYS A 63 -4.13 -7.75 7.79
C LYS A 63 -2.94 -8.50 8.36
N MET A 64 -2.37 -8.00 9.44
CA MET A 64 -1.45 -8.82 10.22
C MET A 64 -2.24 -9.72 11.15
N LYS A 65 -1.79 -10.96 11.28
CA LYS A 65 -2.40 -11.90 12.22
C LYS A 65 -2.32 -11.35 13.64
N ILE A 66 -3.48 -11.19 14.28
CA ILE A 66 -3.57 -10.77 15.68
C ILE A 66 -2.99 -11.91 16.53
N LEU A 67 -1.95 -11.61 17.29
CA LEU A 67 -1.46 -12.54 18.31
C LEU A 67 -2.44 -12.49 19.49
N GLU A 68 -2.89 -13.64 19.99
CA GLU A 68 -3.95 -13.76 21.02
C GLU A 68 -3.72 -12.95 22.31
N LYS A 69 -2.49 -12.52 22.57
CA LYS A 69 -2.09 -11.72 23.75
C LYS A 69 -1.81 -10.26 23.43
N SER A 70 -2.06 -9.82 22.20
CA SER A 70 -1.76 -8.46 21.77
C SER A 70 -2.86 -7.51 22.21
N ILE A 71 -2.47 -6.40 22.85
CA ILE A 71 -3.35 -5.26 23.13
C ILE A 71 -3.53 -4.37 21.90
N LEU A 72 -2.72 -4.58 20.86
CA LEU A 72 -2.77 -3.85 19.59
C LEU A 72 -3.12 -4.79 18.44
N SER A 73 -3.85 -4.26 17.49
CA SER A 73 -4.05 -4.89 16.19
C SER A 73 -3.81 -3.87 15.09
N THR A 74 -3.41 -4.37 13.92
CA THR A 74 -2.82 -3.59 12.85
C THR A 74 -3.42 -4.02 11.51
N ALA A 75 -3.84 -3.05 10.72
CA ALA A 75 -4.30 -3.24 9.36
C ALA A 75 -3.54 -2.32 8.42
N TRP A 76 -3.30 -2.76 7.21
CA TRP A 76 -2.61 -1.99 6.18
C TRP A 76 -3.54 -1.78 4.99
N SER A 77 -3.56 -0.56 4.45
CA SER A 77 -4.02 -0.32 3.09
C SER A 77 -2.81 -0.26 2.17
N ALA A 78 -2.78 -1.06 1.12
CA ALA A 78 -1.81 -0.96 0.04
C ALA A 78 -2.47 -0.29 -1.15
N VAL A 79 -1.81 0.73 -1.68
CA VAL A 79 -2.28 1.48 -2.84
C VAL A 79 -1.15 1.58 -3.87
N ILE A 80 -1.48 1.30 -5.12
CA ILE A 80 -0.72 1.77 -6.28
C ILE A 80 -1.67 2.68 -7.03
N GLY A 81 -1.24 3.90 -7.32
CA GLY A 81 -2.15 4.90 -7.85
C GLY A 81 -1.49 6.02 -8.65
N GLY A 82 -2.39 6.84 -9.18
CA GLY A 82 -2.09 8.03 -9.95
C GLY A 82 -2.01 7.78 -11.46
N ASN A 83 -1.35 8.64 -12.22
CA ASN A 83 -1.32 8.57 -13.67
C ASN A 83 -0.19 7.68 -14.17
N MET A 84 -0.45 6.96 -15.25
CA MET A 84 0.58 6.26 -16.02
C MET A 84 1.68 7.24 -16.43
N VAL A 85 2.93 6.90 -16.10
CA VAL A 85 4.09 7.69 -16.51
C VAL A 85 4.15 7.73 -18.03
N GLY A 86 4.16 8.92 -18.62
CA GLY A 86 4.18 9.08 -20.09
C GLY A 86 2.79 9.13 -20.74
N SER A 87 1.71 9.20 -19.95
CA SER A 87 0.38 9.51 -20.49
C SER A 87 0.34 10.94 -21.02
N GLU A 88 -0.25 11.14 -22.21
CA GLU A 88 -0.30 12.44 -22.90
C GLU A 88 -1.05 13.55 -22.12
N LYS A 89 -1.72 13.21 -21.01
CA LYS A 89 -2.62 14.11 -20.28
C LYS A 89 -1.98 14.90 -19.14
N GLY A 90 -0.67 14.75 -18.91
CA GLY A 90 0.08 15.70 -18.08
C GLY A 90 -0.34 15.70 -16.61
N ASP A 91 0.26 14.78 -15.87
CA ASP A 91 0.81 14.95 -14.52
C ASP A 91 1.26 13.55 -14.12
N ASP A 92 2.52 13.22 -14.42
CA ASP A 92 3.14 11.92 -14.16
C ASP A 92 3.27 11.68 -12.65
N MET A 93 2.17 11.39 -11.97
CA MET A 93 2.18 10.97 -10.57
C MET A 93 1.88 9.49 -10.53
N PHE A 94 2.91 8.65 -10.64
CA PHE A 94 2.81 7.24 -10.27
C PHE A 94 3.32 7.09 -8.85
N TYR A 95 2.53 6.52 -7.95
CA TYR A 95 2.94 6.28 -6.57
C TYR A 95 2.52 4.90 -6.07
N VAL A 96 3.30 4.41 -5.12
CA VAL A 96 3.05 3.17 -4.41
C VAL A 96 3.17 3.49 -2.92
N SER A 97 2.10 3.26 -2.16
CA SER A 97 2.08 3.50 -0.73
C SER A 97 1.43 2.36 0.07
N LEU A 98 1.83 2.28 1.33
CA LEU A 98 1.34 1.35 2.33
C LEU A 98 1.03 2.13 3.61
N THR A 99 -0.24 2.19 3.98
CA THR A 99 -0.73 2.95 5.12
C THR A 99 -1.12 1.98 6.24
N LEU A 100 -0.44 2.06 7.37
CA LEU A 100 -0.73 1.30 8.58
C LEU A 100 -1.70 2.05 9.47
N PHE A 101 -2.75 1.33 9.86
CA PHE A 101 -3.71 1.68 10.90
C PHE A 101 -3.45 0.80 12.11
N MET A 102 -3.34 1.41 13.28
CA MET A 102 -3.19 0.69 14.54
C MET A 102 -4.41 0.92 15.42
N PHE A 103 -4.86 -0.14 16.08
CA PHE A 103 -6.06 -0.12 16.91
C PHE A 103 -5.77 -0.73 18.27
N ASP A 104 -6.33 -0.14 19.31
CA ASP A 104 -6.43 -0.78 20.63
C ASP A 104 -7.53 -1.83 20.56
N VAL A 105 -7.18 -3.10 20.79
CA VAL A 105 -8.09 -4.24 20.75
C VAL A 105 -9.17 -4.13 21.83
N THR A 106 -8.84 -3.52 22.97
CA THR A 106 -9.75 -3.43 24.13
C THR A 106 -10.85 -2.41 23.88
N SER A 107 -10.47 -1.21 23.44
CA SER A 107 -11.43 -0.14 23.15
C SER A 107 -12.00 -0.18 21.74
N GLN A 108 -11.41 -0.98 20.84
CA GLN A 108 -11.72 -1.05 19.41
C GLN A 108 -11.59 0.31 18.72
N LYS A 109 -10.67 1.16 19.19
CA LYS A 109 -10.42 2.49 18.63
C LYS A 109 -9.08 2.56 17.94
N ARG A 110 -9.04 3.32 16.84
CA ARG A 110 -7.79 3.68 16.19
C ARG A 110 -6.92 4.48 17.15
N LEU A 111 -5.64 4.15 17.20
CA LEU A 111 -4.63 4.91 17.93
C LEU A 111 -4.38 6.24 17.21
N CYS A 112 -4.47 7.33 17.98
CA CYS A 112 -4.11 8.66 17.53
C CYS A 112 -3.13 9.26 18.53
N LEU A 113 -2.07 9.90 18.01
CA LEU A 113 -1.18 10.73 18.83
C LEU A 113 -1.96 11.95 19.33
N SER A 114 -1.53 12.52 20.45
CA SER A 114 -2.13 13.75 21.00
C SER A 114 -2.03 14.95 20.05
N THR A 115 -1.09 14.90 19.11
CA THR A 115 -0.85 15.87 18.04
C THR A 115 -1.75 15.67 16.82
N GLY A 116 -2.50 14.57 16.75
CA GLY A 116 -3.54 14.28 15.76
C GLY A 116 -3.16 13.28 14.67
N GLU A 117 -1.91 12.83 14.60
CA GLU A 117 -1.46 11.79 13.68
C GLU A 117 -2.11 10.45 14.06
N SER A 118 -2.54 9.68 13.07
CA SER A 118 -3.33 8.46 13.28
C SER A 118 -2.98 7.32 12.34
N ILE A 119 -2.02 7.55 11.43
CA ILE A 119 -1.55 6.58 10.45
C ILE A 119 -0.03 6.60 10.37
N LEU A 120 0.55 5.48 9.97
CA LEU A 120 1.97 5.35 9.60
C LEU A 120 2.04 5.05 8.10
N GLU A 121 2.73 5.88 7.33
CA GLU A 121 2.82 5.70 5.87
C GLU A 121 4.21 5.27 5.42
N PHE A 122 4.24 4.37 4.44
CA PHE A 122 5.42 3.94 3.72
C PHE A 122 5.19 4.15 2.23
N VAL A 123 6.22 4.61 1.53
CA VAL A 123 6.20 4.82 0.09
C VAL A 123 7.31 4.02 -0.57
N PHE A 124 7.06 3.48 -1.74
CA PHE A 124 8.09 2.83 -2.56
C PHE A 124 8.54 3.79 -3.65
N GLU A 125 9.81 4.20 -3.57
CA GLU A 125 10.37 5.25 -4.42
C GLU A 125 11.52 4.74 -5.28
N LYS A 126 11.70 5.34 -6.45
CA LYS A 126 12.83 5.06 -7.33
C LYS A 126 14.05 5.87 -6.91
N HIS A 127 15.14 5.19 -6.58
CA HIS A 127 16.45 5.78 -6.33
C HIS A 127 17.18 6.14 -7.63
N LEU A 128 18.18 7.03 -7.56
CA LEU A 128 18.92 7.53 -8.73
C LEU A 128 19.68 6.44 -9.51
N ASN A 129 20.04 5.34 -8.86
CA ASN A 129 20.68 4.18 -9.50
C ASN A 129 19.68 3.26 -10.21
N GLY A 130 18.40 3.65 -10.29
CA GLY A 130 17.35 2.90 -10.96
C GLY A 130 16.68 1.83 -10.10
N HIS A 131 17.08 1.68 -8.84
CA HIS A 131 16.51 0.71 -7.90
C HIS A 131 15.43 1.33 -7.00
N GLY A 132 14.43 0.54 -6.67
CA GLY A 132 13.33 0.90 -5.79
C GLY A 132 13.66 0.60 -4.34
N TYR A 133 13.14 1.42 -3.44
CA TYR A 133 13.28 1.21 -2.01
C TYR A 133 12.05 1.72 -1.26
N TRP A 134 11.71 1.04 -0.18
CA TRP A 134 10.70 1.49 0.76
C TRP A 134 11.27 2.56 1.69
N ARG A 135 10.52 3.63 1.88
CA ARG A 135 10.83 4.71 2.82
C ARG A 135 9.62 4.95 3.72
N SER A 136 9.86 5.04 5.03
CA SER A 136 8.82 5.49 5.96
C SER A 136 8.69 7.01 5.90
N LEU A 137 7.45 7.49 5.85
CA LEU A 137 7.11 8.90 6.07
C LEU A 137 6.86 9.21 7.56
N GLY A 138 6.86 8.18 8.41
CA GLY A 138 6.54 8.30 9.82
C GLY A 138 5.05 8.47 10.08
N TRP A 139 4.74 9.05 11.24
CA TRP A 139 3.38 9.30 11.68
C TRP A 139 2.79 10.50 10.94
N LEU A 140 1.61 10.32 10.36
CA LEU A 140 0.93 11.35 9.60
C LEU A 140 -0.49 11.56 10.11
N LYS A 141 -0.97 12.79 9.91
CA LYS A 141 -2.38 13.13 10.03
C LYS A 141 -3.08 12.67 8.77
N ASP A 142 -4.33 12.25 8.91
CA ASP A 142 -5.21 12.01 7.77
C ASP A 142 -5.66 13.35 7.17
N GLY A 143 -4.77 13.97 6.37
CA GLY A 143 -4.90 15.35 5.91
C GLY A 143 -6.08 15.59 4.96
N ASN A 144 -6.45 14.57 4.19
CA ASN A 144 -7.58 14.61 3.24
C ASN A 144 -8.85 14.01 3.83
N TYR A 145 -8.83 13.61 5.10
CA TYR A 145 -9.95 12.96 5.78
C TYR A 145 -10.39 11.65 5.10
N GLU A 146 -9.52 11.07 4.25
CA GLU A 146 -9.80 9.88 3.44
C GLU A 146 -10.01 8.65 4.30
N TRP A 147 -9.33 8.60 5.44
CA TRP A 147 -9.28 7.45 6.33
C TRP A 147 -10.03 7.67 7.63
N GLN A 148 -10.81 8.73 7.79
CA GLN A 148 -11.48 9.02 9.07
C GLN A 148 -12.52 8.00 9.46
N ASN A 149 -13.17 7.42 8.46
CA ASN A 149 -14.24 6.46 8.64
C ASN A 149 -13.73 5.03 8.80
N VAL A 150 -12.42 4.80 8.64
CA VAL A 150 -11.81 3.49 8.85
C VAL A 150 -11.91 3.10 10.31
N ALA A 151 -12.81 2.17 10.60
CA ALA A 151 -13.15 1.69 11.92
C ALA A 151 -12.61 0.28 12.17
N TRP A 152 -12.64 -0.16 13.42
CA TRP A 152 -12.21 -1.51 13.80
C TRP A 152 -13.02 -2.61 13.09
N GLU A 153 -14.31 -2.34 12.89
CA GLU A 153 -15.27 -3.24 12.24
C GLU A 153 -14.90 -3.57 10.79
N ASP A 154 -14.25 -2.64 10.09
CA ASP A 154 -13.84 -2.82 8.69
C ASP A 154 -12.78 -3.92 8.52
N PHE A 155 -12.20 -4.41 9.63
CA PHE A 155 -11.13 -5.41 9.63
C PHE A 155 -11.51 -6.74 10.27
N LYS A 156 -12.80 -6.94 10.60
CA LYS A 156 -13.34 -8.21 11.08
C LYS A 156 -13.64 -9.12 9.88
N TRP A 157 -12.64 -9.90 9.48
CA TRP A 157 -12.83 -11.03 8.58
C TRP A 157 -13.36 -12.21 9.40
N GLU A 158 -14.55 -12.70 9.03
CA GLU A 158 -15.19 -13.87 9.65
C GLU A 158 -14.40 -15.16 9.42
#